data_AF-A0A8J6ENC8-F1
#
_entry.id   AF-A0A8J6ENC8-F1
#
_cell.length_a   1.000
_cell.length_b   1.000
_cell.length_c   1.000
_cell.angle_alpha   90.00
_cell.angle_beta   90.00
_cell.angle_gamma   90.00
#
_symmetry.space_group_name_H-M   'P 1'
#
loop_
_entity.id
_entity.type
_entity.pdbx_description
1 polymer ?
#
loop_
_entity_poly.entity_id
_entity_poly.type
_entity_poly.pdbx_seq_one_letter_code
_entity_poly.pdbx_strand_id
1 'polypeptide(L)'
;MAAYSDCAKKLSLPGWRIEQRYANKVLIGNWVEERKKFMRSNLPAPKSCYEKDFVWFSDSKPDRIQRRYYLKRMAGLLERHLLSHHGEPSSRHLVSQYDDHYIRCGNSTLPPLRSWDGNSMTWAPEKSDFPSTDPPTNFGLLQEKQKLWRNQVSEEPRSVYSASYRQPPPSALKTTRFGVAPRVLSSTMHPPNNTNKALDFKCQAYLQVPDNPVGRTNSNLIIKSTS
;
A
#
# COMPACT_ATOMS: atom_id res chain seq x y z
N MET A 1 -55.99 -31.70 -35.93
CA MET A 1 -55.84 -31.81 -34.46
C MET A 1 -56.87 -30.91 -33.78
N ALA A 2 -58.13 -31.34 -33.71
CA ALA A 2 -59.19 -30.59 -33.03
C ALA A 2 -60.19 -31.58 -32.43
N ALA A 3 -59.87 -32.15 -31.28
CA ALA A 3 -60.75 -33.12 -30.61
C ALA A 3 -60.74 -33.01 -29.07
N TYR A 4 -60.19 -31.93 -28.50
CA TYR A 4 -60.04 -31.83 -27.03
C TYR A 4 -60.32 -30.42 -26.48
N SER A 5 -61.39 -29.75 -26.90
CA SER A 5 -61.81 -28.47 -26.28
C SER A 5 -63.21 -28.46 -25.66
N ASP A 6 -63.96 -29.56 -25.76
CA ASP A 6 -65.38 -29.56 -25.36
C ASP A 6 -65.64 -30.12 -23.96
N CYS A 7 -64.64 -30.76 -23.33
CA CYS A 7 -64.80 -31.38 -22.01
C CYS A 7 -64.80 -30.35 -20.86
N ALA A 8 -63.95 -29.32 -20.93
CA ALA A 8 -63.75 -28.37 -19.82
C ALA A 8 -64.96 -27.46 -19.53
N LYS A 9 -65.87 -27.27 -20.50
CA LYS A 9 -67.03 -26.37 -20.35
C LYS A 9 -68.28 -27.07 -19.79
N LYS A 10 -68.28 -28.39 -19.66
CA LYS A 10 -69.43 -29.17 -19.17
C LYS A 10 -69.56 -29.11 -17.64
N LEU A 11 -68.46 -28.80 -16.93
CA LEU A 11 -68.37 -28.78 -15.47
C LEU A 11 -68.81 -27.46 -14.81
N SER A 12 -69.07 -26.39 -15.59
CA SER A 12 -69.43 -25.06 -15.04
C SER A 12 -70.92 -24.68 -15.22
N LEU A 13 -71.76 -25.62 -15.66
CA LEU A 13 -73.19 -25.37 -15.83
C LEU A 13 -73.95 -26.02 -14.67
N PRO A 14 -74.88 -25.31 -14.00
CA PRO A 14 -75.72 -25.94 -12.99
C PRO A 14 -76.60 -27.00 -13.67
N GLY A 15 -76.71 -28.19 -13.06
CA GLY A 15 -77.23 -29.41 -13.68
C GLY A 15 -78.66 -29.37 -14.24
N TRP A 16 -79.41 -28.28 -14.00
CA TRP A 16 -80.76 -28.06 -14.53
C TRP A 16 -80.80 -27.33 -15.89
N ARG A 17 -79.66 -26.81 -16.39
CA ARG A 17 -79.59 -26.03 -17.63
C ARG A 17 -78.97 -26.88 -18.76
N ILE A 18 -79.80 -27.69 -19.41
CA ILE A 18 -79.40 -28.64 -20.46
C ILE A 18 -79.68 -28.03 -21.84
N GLU A 19 -78.98 -26.95 -22.20
CA GLU A 19 -79.08 -26.37 -23.54
C GLU A 19 -77.96 -26.90 -24.45
N GLN A 20 -78.31 -27.32 -25.67
CA GLN A 20 -77.32 -27.69 -26.68
C GLN A 20 -76.56 -26.43 -27.13
N ARG A 21 -75.23 -26.45 -27.02
CA ARG A 21 -74.38 -25.36 -27.50
C ARG A 21 -74.06 -25.56 -28.98
N TYR A 22 -74.37 -24.55 -29.78
CA TYR A 22 -74.09 -24.51 -31.21
C TYR A 22 -72.90 -23.59 -31.49
N ALA A 23 -72.26 -23.76 -32.66
CA ALA A 23 -71.19 -22.85 -33.08
C ALA A 23 -71.74 -21.44 -33.37
N ASN A 24 -70.90 -20.40 -33.23
CA ASN A 24 -71.27 -18.97 -33.42
C ASN A 24 -71.73 -18.58 -34.85
N LYS A 25 -71.94 -19.56 -35.73
CA LYS A 25 -72.55 -19.40 -37.06
C LYS A 25 -74.05 -19.73 -37.06
N VAL A 26 -74.52 -20.47 -36.05
CA VAL A 26 -75.92 -20.89 -35.92
C VAL A 26 -76.69 -19.80 -35.19
N LEU A 27 -77.80 -19.33 -35.78
CA LEU A 27 -78.61 -18.21 -35.31
C LEU A 27 -79.51 -18.60 -34.12
N ILE A 28 -78.94 -19.16 -33.06
CA ILE A 28 -79.67 -19.68 -31.90
C ILE A 28 -79.04 -19.13 -30.62
N GLY A 29 -79.87 -18.77 -29.64
CA GLY A 29 -79.43 -18.26 -28.35
C GLY A 29 -78.72 -16.91 -28.47
N ASN A 30 -77.61 -16.74 -27.75
CA ASN A 30 -76.87 -15.47 -27.64
C ASN A 30 -75.94 -15.18 -28.84
N TRP A 31 -76.34 -15.61 -30.04
CA TRP A 31 -75.52 -15.64 -31.25
C TRP A 31 -74.87 -14.28 -31.60
N VAL A 32 -75.63 -13.18 -31.54
CA VAL A 32 -75.14 -11.83 -31.87
C VAL A 32 -74.01 -11.39 -30.92
N GLU A 33 -74.20 -11.59 -29.62
CA GLU A 33 -73.22 -11.16 -28.61
C GLU A 33 -71.95 -12.00 -28.66
N GLU A 34 -72.08 -13.30 -28.92
CA GLU A 34 -70.90 -14.17 -29.08
C GLU A 34 -70.02 -13.79 -30.26
N ARG A 35 -70.59 -13.15 -31.29
CA ARG A 35 -69.84 -12.62 -32.44
C ARG A 35 -69.27 -11.22 -32.19
N LYS A 36 -69.92 -10.42 -31.33
CA LYS A 36 -69.43 -9.10 -30.89
C LYS A 36 -68.36 -9.16 -29.80
N LYS A 37 -68.07 -10.33 -29.23
CA LYS A 37 -66.97 -10.51 -28.27
C LYS A 37 -65.68 -9.98 -28.87
N PHE A 38 -65.19 -8.90 -28.27
CA PHE A 38 -64.03 -8.14 -28.73
C PHE A 38 -62.80 -9.06 -28.77
N MET A 39 -62.30 -9.33 -29.98
CA MET A 39 -60.96 -9.89 -30.14
C MET A 39 -60.00 -8.78 -29.72
N ARG A 40 -59.39 -8.90 -28.53
CA ARG A 40 -58.24 -8.05 -28.17
C ARG A 40 -57.20 -8.25 -29.26
N SER A 41 -57.08 -7.29 -30.18
CA SER A 41 -55.96 -7.24 -31.09
C SER A 41 -54.69 -7.13 -30.27
N ASN A 42 -53.61 -7.78 -30.70
CA ASN A 42 -52.28 -7.69 -30.08
C ASN A 42 -51.67 -6.31 -30.34
N LEU A 43 -52.41 -5.24 -30.04
CA LEU A 43 -51.90 -3.89 -30.08
C LEU A 43 -50.95 -3.72 -28.89
N PRO A 44 -49.78 -3.08 -29.09
CA PRO A 44 -48.88 -2.78 -27.99
C PRO A 44 -49.63 -1.95 -26.94
N ALA A 45 -49.34 -2.22 -25.67
CA ALA A 45 -49.98 -1.54 -24.56
C ALA A 45 -49.83 -0.01 -24.71
N PRO A 46 -50.85 0.77 -24.34
CA PRO A 46 -50.78 2.22 -24.41
C PRO A 46 -49.67 2.72 -23.49
N LYS A 47 -48.68 3.41 -24.08
CA LYS A 47 -47.60 4.06 -23.35
C LYS A 47 -48.13 5.26 -22.57
N SER A 48 -47.57 5.50 -21.38
CA SER A 48 -47.85 6.70 -20.60
C SER A 48 -47.45 7.96 -21.38
N CYS A 49 -48.09 9.11 -21.09
CA CYS A 49 -47.69 10.38 -21.71
C CYS A 49 -46.22 10.70 -21.41
N TYR A 50 -45.76 10.41 -20.19
CA TYR A 50 -44.35 10.59 -19.80
C TYR A 50 -43.38 9.82 -20.70
N GLU A 51 -43.69 8.56 -21.02
CA GLU A 51 -42.83 7.75 -21.89
C GLU A 51 -42.83 8.23 -23.35
N LYS A 52 -43.92 8.86 -23.80
CA LYS A 52 -44.00 9.47 -25.14
C LYS A 52 -43.20 10.77 -25.22
N ASP A 53 -43.23 11.57 -24.16
CA ASP A 53 -42.61 12.89 -24.10
C ASP A 53 -41.13 12.84 -23.67
N PHE A 54 -40.73 11.78 -22.94
CA PHE A 54 -39.38 11.60 -22.47
C PHE A 54 -38.42 11.25 -23.60
N VAL A 55 -37.46 12.13 -23.86
CA VAL A 55 -36.34 11.88 -24.79
C VAL A 55 -35.12 11.47 -23.97
N TRP A 56 -34.67 10.23 -24.13
CA TRP A 56 -33.42 9.79 -23.53
C TRP A 56 -32.23 10.39 -24.31
N PHE A 57 -31.49 11.28 -23.66
CA PHE A 57 -30.18 11.72 -24.11
C PHE A 57 -29.06 10.89 -23.46
N SER A 58 -28.51 9.89 -24.15
CA SER A 58 -27.46 9.01 -23.63
C SER A 58 -26.17 9.75 -23.27
N ASP A 59 -25.84 10.80 -24.03
CA ASP A 59 -24.59 11.56 -23.88
C ASP A 59 -24.77 12.90 -23.17
N SER A 60 -25.97 13.15 -22.62
CA SER A 60 -26.27 14.36 -21.86
C SER A 60 -25.50 14.36 -20.54
N LYS A 61 -24.28 14.88 -20.57
CA LYS A 61 -23.58 15.31 -19.35
C LYS A 61 -24.08 16.71 -19.00
N PRO A 62 -24.40 16.98 -17.72
CA PRO A 62 -24.69 18.35 -17.31
C PRO A 62 -23.50 19.24 -17.63
N ASP A 63 -23.78 20.50 -17.97
CA ASP A 63 -22.74 21.46 -18.34
C ASP A 63 -21.62 21.51 -17.29
N ARG A 64 -20.37 21.45 -17.75
CA ARG A 64 -19.18 21.45 -16.92
C ARG A 64 -19.10 22.72 -16.08
N ILE A 65 -19.57 23.86 -16.60
CA ILE A 65 -19.58 25.14 -15.87
C ILE A 65 -20.57 25.06 -14.72
N GLN A 66 -21.80 24.62 -14.99
CA GLN A 66 -22.82 24.41 -13.96
C GLN A 66 -22.33 23.45 -12.88
N ARG A 67 -21.73 22.31 -13.25
CA ARG A 67 -21.18 21.35 -12.29
C ARG A 67 -20.11 21.98 -11.39
N ARG A 68 -19.17 22.74 -11.98
CA ARG A 68 -18.12 23.44 -11.21
C ARG A 68 -18.71 24.49 -10.27
N TYR A 69 -19.74 25.21 -10.72
CA TYR A 69 -20.44 26.20 -9.91
C TYR A 69 -21.10 25.56 -8.69
N TYR A 70 -21.85 24.47 -8.88
CA TYR A 70 -22.48 23.76 -7.77
C TYR A 70 -21.45 23.16 -6.80
N LEU A 71 -20.38 22.52 -7.31
CA LEU A 71 -19.32 21.99 -6.44
C LEU A 71 -18.67 23.08 -5.57
N LYS A 72 -18.40 24.26 -6.13
CA LYS A 72 -17.88 25.40 -5.37
C LYS A 72 -18.88 25.89 -4.32
N ARG A 73 -20.18 25.93 -4.65
CA ARG A 73 -21.23 26.35 -3.73
C ARG A 73 -21.42 25.37 -2.57
N MET A 74 -21.25 24.07 -2.83
CA MET A 74 -21.37 23.00 -1.82
C MET A 74 -20.10 22.78 -1.00
N ALA A 75 -18.96 23.39 -1.36
CA ALA A 75 -17.69 23.24 -0.64
C ALA A 75 -17.72 23.82 0.78
N GLY A 76 -18.73 24.62 1.13
CA GLY A 76 -18.92 25.17 2.47
C GLY A 76 -17.90 26.24 2.85
N LEU A 77 -17.90 26.62 4.13
CA LEU A 77 -16.92 27.55 4.69
C LEU A 77 -15.65 26.78 5.09
N LEU A 78 -14.48 27.36 4.82
CA LEU A 78 -13.22 26.74 5.25
C LEU A 78 -13.14 26.66 6.77
N GLU A 79 -12.61 25.55 7.27
CA GLU A 79 -12.37 25.26 8.70
C GLU A 79 -11.71 26.42 9.44
N ARG A 80 -10.74 27.08 8.79
CA ARG A 80 -10.03 28.25 9.34
C ARG A 80 -10.95 29.39 9.80
N HIS A 81 -12.16 29.53 9.24
CA HIS A 81 -13.08 30.59 9.67
C HIS A 81 -14.02 30.12 10.79
N LEU A 82 -14.15 28.80 11.00
CA LEU A 82 -15.01 28.22 12.03
C LEU A 82 -14.24 27.94 13.32
N LEU A 83 -13.01 27.43 13.20
CA LEU A 83 -12.22 26.94 14.33
C LEU A 83 -11.05 27.84 14.72
N SER A 84 -10.67 28.81 13.87
CA SER A 84 -9.58 29.73 14.23
C SER A 84 -10.07 30.76 15.23
N HIS A 85 -9.28 30.93 16.29
CA HIS A 85 -9.42 32.01 17.24
C HIS A 85 -8.34 33.07 16.92
N HIS A 86 -8.73 34.34 16.87
CA HIS A 86 -7.83 35.49 16.65
C HIS A 86 -7.00 35.51 15.36
N GLY A 87 -7.28 34.64 14.38
CA GLY A 87 -6.55 34.61 13.11
C GLY A 87 -5.10 34.14 13.25
N GLU A 88 -4.80 33.37 14.29
CA GLU A 88 -3.45 32.90 14.55
C GLU A 88 -3.02 31.84 13.53
N PRO A 89 -1.73 31.86 13.10
CA PRO A 89 -1.23 30.83 12.22
C PRO A 89 -1.18 29.49 12.95
N SER A 90 -1.48 28.40 12.24
CA SER A 90 -1.42 27.04 12.81
C SER A 90 -0.04 26.68 13.38
N SER A 91 1.03 27.31 12.89
CA SER A 91 2.39 27.13 13.38
C SER A 91 2.72 27.86 14.69
N ARG A 92 1.78 28.62 15.27
CA ARG A 92 2.03 29.43 16.47
C ARG A 92 2.41 28.62 17.70
N HIS A 93 1.91 27.39 17.82
CA HIS A 93 2.06 26.55 19.02
C HIS A 93 2.76 25.22 18.71
N LEU A 94 3.89 25.28 17.99
CA LEU A 94 4.69 24.09 17.67
C LEU A 94 5.70 23.72 18.75
N VAL A 95 5.94 24.62 19.71
CA VAL A 95 6.88 24.46 20.81
C VAL A 95 6.12 24.05 22.07
N SER A 96 6.59 23.00 22.76
CA SER A 96 6.04 22.61 24.05
C SER A 96 6.61 23.46 25.18
N GLN A 97 5.87 23.62 26.27
CA GLN A 97 6.37 24.32 27.46
C GLN A 97 7.67 23.71 28.01
N TYR A 98 7.84 22.40 27.86
CA TYR A 98 9.07 21.71 28.26
C TYR A 98 10.28 22.17 27.40
N ASP A 99 10.12 22.21 26.08
CA ASP A 99 11.18 22.67 25.16
C ASP A 99 11.55 24.14 25.42
N ASP A 100 10.54 24.99 25.65
CA ASP A 100 10.76 26.41 25.94
C ASP A 100 11.47 26.65 27.30
N HIS A 101 11.12 25.89 28.33
CA HIS A 101 11.68 26.07 29.67
C HIS A 101 13.08 25.46 29.83
N TYR A 102 13.30 24.24 29.34
CA TYR A 102 14.51 23.47 29.64
C TYR A 102 15.55 23.45 28.51
N ILE A 103 15.10 23.45 27.25
CA ILE A 103 16.00 23.26 26.10
C ILE A 103 16.44 24.62 25.57
N ARG A 104 15.48 25.51 25.33
CA ARG A 104 15.75 26.82 24.74
C ARG A 104 16.29 27.82 25.73
N CYS A 105 16.08 27.60 27.03
CA CYS A 105 16.42 28.54 28.11
C CYS A 105 16.07 29.99 27.72
N GLY A 106 14.92 30.17 27.04
CA GLY A 106 14.70 31.31 26.16
C GLY A 106 14.22 32.56 26.88
N ASN A 107 14.78 33.70 26.46
CA ASN A 107 14.35 35.07 26.72
C ASN A 107 12.92 35.24 26.19
N SER A 108 11.95 35.14 27.09
CA SER A 108 10.56 35.39 26.76
C SER A 108 10.38 36.85 26.35
N THR A 109 9.67 37.10 25.25
CA THR A 109 9.20 38.44 24.85
C THR A 109 8.04 38.86 25.76
N LEU A 110 8.28 38.90 27.07
CA LEU A 110 7.31 39.36 28.03
C LEU A 110 7.28 40.89 28.02
N PRO A 111 6.10 41.48 28.22
CA PRO A 111 6.05 42.89 28.53
C PRO A 111 6.87 43.17 29.80
N PRO A 112 7.55 44.32 29.87
CA PRO A 112 8.55 44.61 30.90
C PRO A 112 7.96 44.76 32.31
N LEU A 113 6.67 45.01 32.45
CA LEU A 113 5.99 45.16 33.74
C LEU A 113 4.91 44.08 33.87
N ARG A 114 5.00 43.30 34.95
CA ARG A 114 3.94 42.39 35.39
C ARG A 114 3.03 43.11 36.38
N SER A 115 1.75 42.80 36.33
CA SER A 115 0.72 43.26 37.27
C SER A 115 0.14 42.09 38.04
N TRP A 116 -0.22 42.33 39.31
CA TRP A 116 -0.97 41.35 40.08
C TRP A 116 -2.42 41.29 39.57
N ASP A 117 -2.86 40.12 39.12
CA ASP A 117 -4.27 39.89 38.77
C ASP A 117 -4.99 39.28 39.99
N GLY A 118 -5.97 40.01 40.52
CA GLY A 118 -6.74 39.59 41.69
C GLY A 118 -7.67 38.42 41.42
N ASN A 119 -8.06 38.19 40.16
CA ASN A 119 -8.97 37.10 39.81
C ASN A 119 -8.23 35.76 39.74
N SER A 120 -7.09 35.73 39.07
CA SER A 120 -6.24 34.54 38.97
C SER A 120 -5.37 34.32 40.21
N MET A 121 -5.18 35.36 41.03
CA MET A 121 -4.20 35.42 42.11
C MET A 121 -2.77 35.12 41.62
N THR A 122 -2.42 35.64 40.44
CA THR A 122 -1.09 35.45 39.83
C THR A 122 -0.51 36.76 39.29
N TRP A 123 0.82 36.78 39.10
CA TRP A 123 1.50 37.87 38.42
C TRP A 123 1.36 37.71 36.91
N ALA A 124 0.41 38.42 36.33
CA ALA A 124 0.17 38.41 34.89
C ALA A 124 1.00 39.51 34.17
N PRO A 125 1.45 39.27 32.94
CA PRO A 125 1.39 37.98 32.27
C PRO A 125 2.48 37.02 32.74
N GLU A 126 2.13 35.75 32.75
CA GLU A 126 3.07 34.67 32.98
C GLU A 126 3.87 34.36 31.71
N LYS A 127 4.99 33.65 31.87
CA LYS A 127 5.79 33.18 30.73
C LYS A 127 4.97 32.28 29.79
N SER A 128 4.08 31.47 30.36
CA SER A 128 3.15 30.58 29.66
C SER A 128 2.16 31.29 28.74
N ASP A 129 1.78 32.53 29.06
CA ASP A 129 0.83 33.32 28.26
C ASP A 129 1.43 33.80 26.94
N PHE A 130 2.76 33.83 26.86
CA PHE A 130 3.53 34.30 25.70
C PHE A 130 4.40 33.17 25.15
N PRO A 131 3.79 32.18 24.48
CA PRO A 131 4.54 31.07 23.90
C PRO A 131 5.52 31.59 22.84
N SER A 132 6.70 30.96 22.76
CA SER A 132 7.68 31.29 21.72
C SER A 132 7.09 31.04 20.34
N THR A 133 7.23 32.04 19.46
CA THR A 133 6.85 31.95 18.04
C THR A 133 7.93 31.29 17.18
N ASP A 134 9.05 30.91 17.78
CA ASP A 134 10.17 30.33 17.06
C ASP A 134 9.81 28.95 16.51
N PRO A 135 10.43 28.52 15.39
CA PRO A 135 10.23 27.17 14.88
C PRO A 135 10.68 26.12 15.91
N PRO A 136 10.04 24.94 15.94
CA PRO A 136 10.29 23.89 16.93
C PRO A 136 11.73 23.33 16.88
N THR A 137 12.21 22.79 18.01
CA THR A 137 13.60 22.33 18.13
C THR A 137 13.70 21.01 17.42
N ASN A 138 14.37 20.99 16.27
CA ASN A 138 14.37 19.80 15.41
C ASN A 138 15.51 18.81 15.74
N PHE A 139 16.48 19.15 16.61
CA PHE A 139 17.61 18.26 16.99
C PHE A 139 18.32 17.51 15.84
N GLY A 140 18.19 17.95 14.58
CA GLY A 140 18.69 17.20 13.42
C GLY A 140 17.76 16.12 12.85
N LEU A 141 16.62 15.83 13.49
CA LEU A 141 15.72 14.72 13.15
C LEU A 141 15.17 14.81 11.73
N LEU A 142 14.73 16.00 11.32
CA LEU A 142 14.24 16.23 9.96
C LEU A 142 15.33 15.97 8.92
N GLN A 143 16.56 16.41 9.19
CA GLN A 143 17.69 16.18 8.29
C GLN A 143 18.00 14.68 8.17
N GLU A 144 17.98 13.95 9.29
CA GLU A 144 18.17 12.50 9.29
C GLU A 144 17.06 11.76 8.53
N LYS A 145 15.79 12.10 8.78
CA LYS A 145 14.65 11.50 8.10
C LYS A 145 14.67 11.79 6.60
N GLN A 146 15.02 13.01 6.20
CA GLN A 146 15.18 13.35 4.78
C GLN A 146 16.29 12.53 4.11
N LYS A 147 17.42 12.30 4.79
CA LYS A 147 18.48 11.41 4.27
C LYS A 147 17.96 9.98 4.11
N LEU A 148 17.26 9.45 5.11
CA LEU A 148 16.67 8.11 5.05
C LEU A 148 15.68 7.95 3.88
N TRP A 149 14.77 8.91 3.69
CA TRP A 149 13.79 8.84 2.59
C TRP A 149 14.45 8.95 1.22
N ARG A 150 15.48 9.78 1.07
CA ARG A 150 16.26 9.84 -0.18
C ARG A 150 16.92 8.50 -0.48
N ASN A 151 17.45 7.82 0.53
CA ASN A 151 18.09 6.51 0.37
C ASN A 151 17.06 5.41 0.03
N GLN A 152 15.88 5.43 0.66
CA GLN A 152 14.82 4.44 0.42
C GLN A 152 14.31 4.41 -1.03
N VAL A 153 14.25 5.56 -1.70
CA VAL A 153 13.81 5.62 -3.11
C VAL A 153 14.83 4.98 -4.07
N SER A 154 16.10 4.85 -3.65
CA SER A 154 17.20 4.41 -4.52
C SER A 154 17.54 2.93 -4.41
N GLU A 155 16.98 2.18 -3.47
CA GLU A 155 17.38 0.78 -3.23
C GLU A 155 16.54 -0.21 -4.06
N GLU A 156 17.19 -0.91 -4.99
CA GLU A 156 16.64 -2.12 -5.60
C GLU A 156 16.36 -3.18 -4.52
N PRO A 157 15.32 -4.02 -4.63
CA PRO A 157 14.99 -5.01 -3.63
C PRO A 157 16.08 -6.08 -3.54
N ARG A 158 17.01 -5.88 -2.61
CA ARG A 158 18.11 -6.79 -2.29
C ARG A 158 17.71 -7.63 -1.07
N SER A 159 18.08 -8.91 -1.09
CA SER A 159 17.94 -9.73 0.12
C SER A 159 18.90 -9.21 1.20
N VAL A 160 18.53 -9.39 2.48
CA VAL A 160 19.37 -9.00 3.63
C VAL A 160 20.78 -9.58 3.52
N TYR A 161 20.90 -10.82 3.03
CA TYR A 161 22.19 -11.45 2.74
C TYR A 161 23.00 -10.66 1.72
N SER A 162 22.42 -10.31 0.57
CA SER A 162 23.14 -9.55 -0.47
C SER A 162 23.53 -8.13 -0.04
N ALA A 163 22.74 -7.49 0.82
CA ALA A 163 23.04 -6.14 1.34
C ALA A 163 24.15 -6.16 2.40
N SER A 164 24.20 -7.21 3.23
CA SER A 164 25.18 -7.33 4.32
C SER A 164 26.49 -8.01 3.90
N TYR A 165 26.48 -8.79 2.82
CA TYR A 165 27.66 -9.49 2.34
C TYR A 165 28.69 -8.52 1.76
N ARG A 166 29.79 -8.33 2.48
CA ARG A 166 30.96 -7.60 1.97
C ARG A 166 31.71 -8.53 1.02
N GLN A 167 31.73 -8.19 -0.28
CA GLN A 167 32.54 -8.95 -1.24
C GLN A 167 34.01 -8.90 -0.81
N PRO A 168 34.67 -10.06 -0.59
CA PRO A 168 36.09 -10.08 -0.26
C PRO A 168 36.89 -9.52 -1.43
N PRO A 169 38.06 -8.91 -1.18
CA PRO A 169 38.90 -8.41 -2.26
C PRO A 169 39.27 -9.56 -3.20
N PRO A 170 39.42 -9.33 -4.52
CA PRO A 170 39.74 -10.38 -5.48
C PRO A 170 41.01 -11.17 -5.12
N SER A 171 41.94 -10.56 -4.40
CA SER A 171 43.15 -11.20 -3.87
C SER A 171 42.87 -12.35 -2.90
N ALA A 172 41.81 -12.26 -2.09
CA ALA A 172 41.42 -13.33 -1.17
C ALA A 172 40.83 -14.55 -1.91
N LEU A 173 40.29 -14.33 -3.11
CA LEU A 173 39.79 -15.40 -3.98
C LEU A 173 40.90 -16.04 -4.83
N LYS A 174 42.13 -15.51 -4.78
CA LYS A 174 43.27 -16.09 -5.49
C LYS A 174 43.74 -17.34 -4.75
N THR A 175 43.32 -18.50 -5.24
CA THR A 175 43.97 -19.76 -4.89
C THR A 175 45.29 -19.85 -5.65
N THR A 176 46.41 -19.94 -4.92
CA THR A 176 47.72 -20.16 -5.55
C THR A 176 47.75 -21.57 -6.11
N ARG A 177 47.63 -21.71 -7.43
CA ARG A 177 47.84 -22.99 -8.12
C ARG A 177 49.34 -23.20 -8.25
N PHE A 178 49.87 -24.22 -7.58
CA PHE A 178 51.26 -24.64 -7.76
C PHE A 178 51.33 -25.59 -8.95
N GLY A 179 52.23 -25.36 -9.90
CA GLY A 179 52.47 -26.28 -11.02
C GLY A 179 53.04 -27.63 -10.57
N VAL A 180 53.69 -27.65 -9.41
CA VAL A 180 54.17 -28.84 -8.68
C VAL A 180 53.94 -28.57 -7.20
N ALA A 181 53.49 -29.57 -6.42
CA ALA A 181 53.27 -29.40 -4.98
C ALA A 181 54.55 -28.89 -4.29
N PRO A 182 54.50 -27.79 -3.53
CA PRO A 182 55.69 -27.28 -2.85
C PRO A 182 56.18 -28.32 -1.84
N ARG A 183 57.51 -28.46 -1.71
CA ARG A 183 58.12 -29.48 -0.84
C ARG A 183 57.59 -29.45 0.60
N VAL A 184 57.21 -28.27 1.08
CA VAL A 184 56.64 -28.05 2.41
C VAL A 184 55.25 -28.69 2.59
N LEU A 185 54.48 -28.85 1.51
CA LEU A 185 53.19 -29.53 1.51
C LEU A 185 53.28 -30.97 0.97
N SER A 186 54.46 -31.40 0.52
CA SER A 186 54.69 -32.75 0.01
C SER A 186 54.90 -33.71 1.17
N SER A 187 54.03 -34.72 1.30
CA SER A 187 54.14 -35.73 2.36
C SER A 187 55.51 -36.43 2.38
N THR A 188 56.14 -36.57 1.20
CA THR A 188 57.44 -37.23 1.00
C THR A 188 58.65 -36.32 1.19
N MET A 189 58.51 -35.01 0.98
CA MET A 189 59.64 -34.06 0.99
C MET A 189 59.58 -33.05 2.15
N HIS A 190 58.56 -33.15 3.01
CA HIS A 190 58.43 -32.32 4.20
C HIS A 190 59.45 -32.79 5.28
N PRO A 191 60.40 -31.94 5.72
CA PRO A 191 61.49 -32.38 6.61
C PRO A 191 61.03 -33.01 7.95
N PRO A 192 59.96 -32.53 8.60
CA PRO A 192 59.38 -33.18 9.79
C PRO A 192 58.83 -34.59 9.57
N ASN A 193 58.47 -34.94 8.33
CA ASN A 193 58.01 -36.28 8.00
C ASN A 193 59.20 -37.26 7.85
N ASN A 194 60.42 -36.75 7.62
CA ASN A 194 61.66 -37.53 7.59
C ASN A 194 62.26 -37.68 9.00
N THR A 195 61.46 -38.08 9.97
CA THR A 195 61.94 -38.51 11.29
C THR A 195 62.23 -40.02 11.29
N ASN A 196 62.99 -40.51 12.28
CA ASN A 196 63.43 -41.91 12.33
C ASN A 196 62.28 -42.95 12.28
N LYS A 197 61.03 -42.54 12.55
CA LYS A 197 59.82 -43.38 12.39
C LYS A 197 59.42 -43.65 10.92
N ALA A 198 59.99 -42.91 9.97
CA ALA A 198 59.73 -43.10 8.53
C ALA A 198 60.68 -44.10 7.86
N LEU A 199 61.66 -44.67 8.62
CA LEU A 199 62.61 -45.63 8.08
C LEU A 199 61.93 -46.91 7.55
N ASP A 200 60.84 -47.33 8.18
CA ASP A 200 60.12 -48.56 7.82
C ASP A 200 59.19 -48.39 6.58
N PHE A 201 58.93 -47.15 6.15
CA PHE A 201 57.94 -46.84 5.10
C PHE A 201 58.53 -46.28 3.81
N LYS A 202 59.87 -46.32 3.63
CA LYS A 202 60.55 -45.72 2.45
C LYS A 202 60.09 -46.22 1.08
N CYS A 203 59.36 -47.34 1.03
CA CYS A 203 58.85 -47.95 -0.20
C CYS A 203 57.32 -48.12 -0.24
N GLN A 204 56.57 -47.57 0.71
CA GLN A 204 55.10 -47.61 0.71
C GLN A 204 54.50 -46.21 0.57
N ALA A 205 53.60 -46.05 -0.41
CA ALA A 205 52.83 -44.82 -0.56
C ALA A 205 51.73 -44.76 0.51
N TYR A 206 51.89 -43.91 1.52
CA TYR A 206 50.83 -43.61 2.48
C TYR A 206 50.33 -42.18 2.26
N LEU A 207 49.02 -42.04 2.10
CA LEU A 207 48.35 -40.74 1.98
C LEU A 207 48.25 -40.13 3.39
N GLN A 208 49.10 -39.15 3.71
CA GLN A 208 48.86 -38.29 4.86
C GLN A 208 47.88 -37.20 4.49
N VAL A 209 46.86 -37.01 5.32
CA VAL A 209 46.00 -35.83 5.27
C VAL A 209 46.90 -34.62 5.54
N PRO A 210 46.89 -33.58 4.68
CA PRO A 210 47.62 -32.35 4.98
C PRO A 210 47.04 -31.76 6.27
N ASP A 211 47.85 -31.65 7.31
CA ASP A 211 47.47 -30.89 8.50
C ASP A 211 47.23 -29.42 8.11
N ASN A 212 46.31 -28.78 8.83
CA ASN A 212 45.92 -27.39 8.58
C ASN A 212 47.18 -26.51 8.41
N PRO A 213 47.26 -25.68 7.36
CA PRO A 213 48.45 -24.88 7.11
C PRO A 213 48.71 -23.97 8.31
N VAL A 214 49.78 -24.26 9.05
CA VAL A 214 50.31 -23.36 10.07
C VAL A 214 50.66 -22.06 9.37
N GLY A 215 50.13 -20.94 9.88
CA GLY A 215 50.24 -19.63 9.27
C GLY A 215 51.66 -19.31 8.82
N ARG A 216 51.78 -18.69 7.64
CA ARG A 216 53.04 -18.28 7.00
C ARG A 216 54.06 -17.80 8.04
N THR A 217 55.07 -18.62 8.34
CA THR A 217 56.27 -18.12 9.00
C THR A 217 57.04 -17.32 7.95
N ASN A 218 57.23 -16.03 8.21
CA ASN A 218 57.99 -15.11 7.36
C ASN A 218 59.44 -15.59 7.29
N SER A 219 59.75 -16.48 6.35
CA SER A 219 61.12 -16.73 5.94
C SER A 219 61.54 -15.55 5.08
N ASN A 220 62.27 -14.62 5.69
CA ASN A 220 62.94 -13.51 5.01
C ASN A 220 63.90 -14.09 3.95
N LEU A 221 63.44 -14.15 2.70
CA LEU A 221 64.32 -14.35 1.56
C LEU A 221 65.12 -13.06 1.38
N ILE A 222 66.34 -13.05 1.91
CA ILE A 222 67.34 -12.02 1.66
C ILE A 222 67.71 -12.09 0.18
N ILE A 223 67.11 -11.24 -0.62
CA ILE A 223 67.57 -10.95 -1.99
C ILE A 223 68.77 -10.02 -1.83
N LYS A 224 69.99 -10.55 -1.99
CA LYS A 224 71.19 -9.72 -2.12
C LYS A 224 71.16 -9.09 -3.50
N SER A 225 70.87 -7.79 -3.56
CA SER A 225 71.17 -6.96 -4.71
C SER A 225 72.69 -6.72 -4.76
N THR A 226 73.38 -7.31 -5.72
CA THR A 226 74.74 -6.91 -6.06
C THR A 226 74.71 -5.67 -6.95
N SER A 227 75.54 -4.70 -6.60
CA SER A 227 75.95 -3.55 -7.42
C SER A 227 76.52 -3.98 -8.77
#